data_AF-A0A2G5RH96-F1
#
_entry.id   AF-A0A2G5RH96-F1
#
_cell.length_a   1.000
_cell.length_b   1.000
_cell.length_c   1.000
_cell.angle_alpha   90.00
_cell.angle_beta   90.00
_cell.angle_gamma   90.00
#
_symmetry.space_group_name_H-M   'P 1'
#
loop_
_entity.id
_entity.type
_entity.pdbx_description
1 polymer ?
#
loop_
_entity_poly.entity_id
_entity_poly.type
_entity_poly.pdbx_seq_one_letter_code
_entity_poly.pdbx_strand_id
1 'polypeptide(L)'
;MRSRRVTVAVLAGVLLVAGSAEAQSYVRPDCQGVVPTPARYDTPEHERWYKRFWTGTCDHLTLCVPGGPNWNEIVGKLLTKGGPAERPALLPKACRLGQIIGLEWSRERNVRKITTADLKVFSTMLEATGDTLRGVDRVDAAARAKLGAR
;
A
#
# COMPACT_ATOMS: atom_id res chain seq x y z
N MET A 1 -69.20 22.15 5.68
CA MET A 1 -68.25 23.27 5.44
C MET A 1 -66.98 23.04 6.25
N ARG A 2 -65.83 23.44 5.69
CA ARG A 2 -64.45 23.51 6.23
C ARG A 2 -63.56 22.25 6.22
N SER A 3 -62.89 22.13 5.07
CA SER A 3 -61.60 21.49 4.79
C SER A 3 -60.39 22.05 5.57
N ARG A 4 -59.30 21.24 5.50
CA ARG A 4 -57.86 21.51 5.70
C ARG A 4 -57.42 21.51 7.18
N ARG A 5 -56.33 20.84 7.58
CA ARG A 5 -54.94 20.93 7.06
C ARG A 5 -54.20 19.60 7.26
N VAL A 6 -53.68 18.97 6.21
CA VAL A 6 -52.28 19.00 5.72
C VAL A 6 -51.29 18.20 6.60
N THR A 7 -50.93 17.03 6.06
CA THR A 7 -49.84 16.11 6.41
C THR A 7 -48.47 16.70 6.04
N VAL A 8 -47.54 16.87 6.99
CA VAL A 8 -46.05 16.91 6.85
C VAL A 8 -45.52 16.77 8.30
N ALA A 9 -44.46 16.07 8.69
CA ALA A 9 -43.13 15.92 8.10
C ALA A 9 -42.43 14.67 8.70
N VAL A 10 -41.87 13.80 7.86
CA VAL A 10 -40.45 13.75 7.44
C VAL A 10 -39.61 12.83 8.35
N LEU A 11 -39.34 11.65 7.79
CA LEU A 11 -38.27 10.72 8.16
C LEU A 11 -36.92 11.46 8.24
N ALA A 12 -36.22 11.34 9.35
CA ALA A 12 -34.81 11.74 9.44
C ALA A 12 -34.07 10.80 10.38
N GLY A 13 -33.02 10.16 9.87
CA GLY A 13 -32.00 9.56 10.74
C GLY A 13 -31.43 8.19 10.34
N VAL A 14 -31.15 7.92 9.06
CA VAL A 14 -30.11 6.94 8.73
C VAL A 14 -28.95 7.71 8.10
N LEU A 15 -28.07 8.23 8.94
CA LEU A 15 -26.84 8.87 8.50
C LEU A 15 -25.64 8.06 9.00
N LEU A 16 -24.94 7.50 7.99
CA LEU A 16 -23.48 7.36 7.92
C LEU A 16 -22.83 6.21 8.72
N VAL A 17 -22.96 4.99 8.19
CA VAL A 17 -21.90 3.97 8.30
C VAL A 17 -21.46 3.59 6.89
N ALA A 18 -20.79 4.52 6.22
CA ALA A 18 -20.16 4.26 4.92
C ALA A 18 -18.80 4.99 4.89
N GLY A 19 -17.90 4.61 5.79
CA GLY A 19 -16.59 5.27 5.93
C GLY A 19 -15.40 4.34 6.09
N SER A 20 -15.56 3.01 6.01
CA SER A 20 -14.48 2.09 6.43
C SER A 20 -14.18 0.94 5.47
N ALA A 21 -14.89 0.82 4.34
CA ALA A 21 -14.71 -0.30 3.41
C ALA A 21 -13.68 -0.04 2.29
N GLU A 22 -13.22 1.20 2.11
CA GLU A 22 -12.19 1.56 1.10
C GLU A 22 -10.75 1.40 1.63
N ALA A 23 -10.61 1.01 2.90
CA ALA A 23 -9.31 0.81 3.52
C ALA A 23 -8.58 -0.34 2.81
N GLN A 24 -7.59 0.00 1.98
CA GLN A 24 -6.70 -0.92 1.26
C GLN A 24 -7.26 -1.61 0.02
N SER A 25 -8.31 -1.08 -0.61
CA SER A 25 -8.78 -1.54 -1.94
C SER A 25 -7.67 -1.55 -3.00
N TYR A 26 -6.65 -0.70 -2.82
CA TYR A 26 -5.46 -0.57 -3.67
C TYR A 26 -4.37 -1.61 -3.41
N VAL A 27 -4.46 -2.39 -2.32
CA VAL A 27 -3.56 -3.52 -2.02
C VAL A 27 -4.16 -4.79 -2.64
N ARG A 28 -3.32 -5.66 -3.21
CA ARG A 28 -3.78 -6.95 -3.76
C ARG A 28 -4.64 -7.73 -2.75
N PRO A 29 -5.70 -8.42 -3.20
CA PRO A 29 -6.59 -9.20 -2.33
C PRO A 29 -5.84 -10.23 -1.45
N ASP A 30 -4.82 -10.88 -2.01
CA ASP A 30 -4.01 -11.88 -1.30
C ASP A 30 -3.08 -11.29 -0.23
N CYS A 31 -2.92 -9.96 -0.19
CA CYS A 31 -2.19 -9.24 0.86
C CYS A 31 -3.12 -8.60 1.92
N GLN A 32 -4.42 -8.42 1.67
CA GLN A 32 -5.33 -7.69 2.57
C GLN A 32 -5.47 -8.36 3.95
N GLY A 33 -5.43 -9.69 4.01
CA GLY A 33 -5.43 -10.43 5.28
C GLY A 33 -4.09 -10.43 6.02
N VAL A 34 -3.03 -9.93 5.40
CA VAL A 34 -1.66 -9.91 5.95
C VAL A 34 -1.25 -8.51 6.37
N VAL A 35 -1.65 -7.50 5.58
CA VAL A 35 -1.25 -6.11 5.73
C VAL A 35 -2.35 -5.36 6.46
N PRO A 36 -2.17 -4.95 7.72
CA PRO A 36 -3.16 -4.15 8.40
C PRO A 36 -3.32 -2.78 7.72
N THR A 37 -4.53 -2.23 7.75
CA THR A 37 -4.74 -0.84 7.34
C THR A 37 -3.86 0.07 8.19
N PRO A 38 -3.09 1.00 7.59
CA PRO A 38 -2.33 1.97 8.35
C PRO A 38 -3.24 2.77 9.29
N ALA A 39 -2.90 2.84 10.58
CA ALA A 39 -3.73 3.55 11.56
C ALA A 39 -3.84 5.05 11.27
N ARG A 40 -2.84 5.64 10.60
CA ARG A 40 -2.82 7.02 10.11
C ARG A 40 -1.77 7.22 9.02
N TYR A 41 -2.00 8.22 8.18
CA TYR A 41 -0.99 8.82 7.32
C TYR A 41 -0.57 10.17 7.89
N ASP A 42 0.65 10.60 7.57
CA ASP A 42 1.17 11.91 8.00
C ASP A 42 0.36 13.06 7.37
N THR A 43 -0.01 12.91 6.09
CA THR A 43 -0.79 13.88 5.31
C THR A 43 -1.68 13.16 4.27
N PRO A 44 -2.68 13.83 3.68
CA PRO A 44 -3.43 13.28 2.55
C PRO A 44 -2.55 12.99 1.33
N GLU A 45 -1.47 13.76 1.13
CA GLU A 45 -0.50 13.50 0.08
C GLU A 45 0.30 12.22 0.34
N HIS A 46 0.67 11.96 1.60
CA HIS A 46 1.29 10.71 2.01
C HIS A 46 0.38 9.52 1.63
N GLU A 47 -0.91 9.57 1.94
CA GLU A 47 -1.85 8.52 1.53
C GLU A 47 -1.86 8.28 0.02
N ARG A 48 -1.91 9.33 -0.80
CA ARG A 48 -1.90 9.21 -2.27
C ARG A 48 -0.60 8.61 -2.78
N TRP A 49 0.55 9.03 -2.26
CA TRP A 49 1.84 8.42 -2.61
C TRP A 49 1.92 6.95 -2.17
N TYR A 50 1.32 6.60 -1.04
CA TYR A 50 1.23 5.21 -0.60
C TYR A 50 0.37 4.37 -1.56
N LYS A 51 -0.76 4.90 -2.02
CA LYS A 51 -1.56 4.28 -3.08
C LYS A 51 -0.76 4.12 -4.38
N ARG A 52 0.03 5.12 -4.78
CA ARG A 52 0.92 5.06 -5.94
C ARG A 52 1.99 3.98 -5.79
N PHE A 53 2.57 3.81 -4.60
CA PHE A 53 3.54 2.76 -4.33
C PHE A 53 2.96 1.37 -4.63
N TRP A 54 1.74 1.11 -4.17
CA TRP A 54 1.08 -0.18 -4.38
C TRP A 54 0.60 -0.40 -5.80
N THR A 55 0.00 0.62 -6.43
CA THR A 55 -0.78 0.44 -7.67
C THR A 55 -0.10 0.93 -8.95
N GLY A 56 0.83 1.87 -8.85
CA GLY A 56 1.32 2.56 -10.04
C GLY A 56 0.49 3.79 -10.45
N THR A 57 -0.67 4.00 -9.85
CA THR A 57 -1.59 5.09 -10.20
C THR A 57 -1.19 6.39 -9.53
N CYS A 58 -1.14 7.47 -10.32
CA CYS A 58 -0.72 8.78 -9.81
C CYS A 58 -1.82 9.59 -9.13
N ASP A 59 -3.10 9.33 -9.40
CA ASP A 59 -4.25 9.96 -8.71
C ASP A 59 -4.00 11.41 -8.21
N HIS A 60 -3.94 12.36 -9.15
CA HIS A 60 -3.72 13.80 -8.88
C HIS A 60 -2.41 14.17 -8.15
N LEU A 61 -1.41 13.27 -8.09
CA LEU A 61 -0.08 13.58 -7.58
C LEU A 61 0.71 14.43 -8.59
N THR A 62 1.14 15.60 -8.14
CA THR A 62 2.03 16.49 -8.88
C THR A 62 3.39 15.80 -9.10
N LEU A 63 3.94 15.91 -10.32
CA LEU A 63 5.24 15.29 -10.71
C LEU A 63 5.29 13.76 -10.58
N CYS A 64 4.15 13.08 -10.62
CA CYS A 64 4.10 11.62 -10.61
C CYS A 64 4.19 11.02 -12.02
N VAL A 65 4.97 9.95 -12.15
CA VAL A 65 5.02 9.12 -13.36
C VAL A 65 4.13 7.88 -13.16
N PRO A 66 3.07 7.70 -13.96
CA PRO A 66 2.16 6.58 -13.81
C PRO A 66 2.81 5.26 -14.29
N GLY A 67 2.31 4.14 -13.79
CA GLY A 67 2.71 2.80 -14.21
C GLY A 67 3.76 2.16 -13.29
N GLY A 68 4.52 1.22 -13.85
CA GLY A 68 5.51 0.44 -13.12
C GLY A 68 6.81 1.22 -12.80
N PRO A 69 7.61 0.76 -11.83
CA PRO A 69 7.29 -0.35 -10.92
C PRO A 69 6.27 0.05 -9.84
N ASN A 70 5.42 -0.91 -9.47
CA ASN A 70 4.53 -0.84 -8.31
C ASN A 70 4.58 -2.16 -7.52
N TRP A 71 4.23 -2.10 -6.24
CA TRP A 71 4.44 -3.26 -5.37
C TRP A 71 3.48 -4.43 -5.67
N ASN A 72 2.25 -4.16 -6.14
CA ASN A 72 1.32 -5.21 -6.54
C ASN A 72 1.89 -6.10 -7.67
N GLU A 73 2.53 -5.48 -8.66
CA GLU A 73 3.22 -6.20 -9.73
C GLU A 73 4.46 -6.93 -9.22
N ILE A 74 5.26 -6.30 -8.35
CA ILE A 74 6.46 -6.92 -7.77
C ILE A 74 6.07 -8.19 -7.02
N VAL A 75 5.05 -8.15 -6.15
CA VAL A 75 4.54 -9.34 -5.47
C VAL A 75 4.15 -10.42 -6.47
N GLY A 76 3.42 -10.08 -7.53
CA GLY A 76 3.06 -11.04 -8.59
C GLY A 76 4.27 -11.73 -9.23
N LYS A 77 5.33 -10.95 -9.54
CA LYS A 77 6.58 -11.47 -10.10
C LYS A 77 7.31 -12.38 -9.12
N LEU A 78 7.39 -12.00 -7.85
CA LEU A 78 8.01 -12.81 -6.79
C LEU A 78 7.29 -14.15 -6.65
N LEU A 79 5.97 -14.15 -6.56
CA LEU A 79 5.19 -15.39 -6.42
C LEU A 79 5.31 -16.30 -7.65
N THR A 80 5.40 -15.72 -8.85
CA THR A 80 5.62 -16.47 -10.09
C THR A 80 7.00 -17.13 -10.08
N LYS A 81 8.04 -16.40 -9.63
CA LYS A 81 9.42 -16.87 -9.60
C LYS A 81 9.67 -17.94 -8.52
N GLY A 82 9.14 -17.76 -7.31
CA GLY A 82 9.27 -18.73 -6.21
C GLY A 82 8.40 -19.99 -6.39
N GLY A 83 7.35 -19.90 -7.21
CA GLY A 83 6.46 -21.02 -7.51
C GLY A 83 5.53 -21.42 -6.35
N PRO A 84 4.70 -22.46 -6.55
CA PRO A 84 3.67 -22.85 -5.58
C PRO A 84 4.21 -23.29 -4.22
N ALA A 85 5.39 -23.92 -4.19
CA ALA A 85 5.99 -24.46 -2.96
C ALA A 85 6.43 -23.35 -2.00
N GLU A 86 7.00 -22.25 -2.52
CA GLU A 86 7.45 -21.13 -1.68
C GLU A 86 6.32 -20.15 -1.33
N ARG A 87 5.21 -20.18 -2.09
CA ARG A 87 4.11 -19.22 -1.99
C ARG A 87 3.61 -18.98 -0.55
N PRO A 88 3.40 -20.01 0.30
CA PRO A 88 2.90 -19.80 1.67
C PRO A 88 3.86 -19.00 2.56
N ALA A 89 5.18 -19.11 2.33
CA ALA A 89 6.19 -18.37 3.07
C ALA A 89 6.46 -17.00 2.42
N LEU A 90 6.49 -16.95 1.10
CA LEU A 90 6.88 -15.78 0.32
C LEU A 90 5.82 -14.68 0.33
N LEU A 91 4.54 -15.02 0.13
CA LEU A 91 3.44 -14.06 0.08
C LEU A 91 3.41 -13.17 1.34
N PRO A 92 3.31 -13.71 2.56
CA PRO A 92 3.15 -12.86 3.72
C PRO A 92 4.39 -11.99 4.01
N LYS A 93 5.59 -12.46 3.65
CA LYS A 93 6.82 -11.66 3.75
C LYS A 93 6.82 -10.50 2.75
N ALA A 94 6.50 -10.76 1.48
CA ALA A 94 6.47 -9.74 0.45
C ALA A 94 5.38 -8.68 0.72
N CYS A 95 4.20 -9.09 1.21
CA CYS A 95 3.13 -8.16 1.55
C CYS A 95 3.53 -7.22 2.72
N ARG A 96 4.08 -7.77 3.81
CA ARG A 96 4.55 -6.97 4.96
C ARG A 96 5.71 -6.06 4.59
N LEU A 97 6.64 -6.54 3.77
CA LEU A 97 7.74 -5.73 3.27
C LEU A 97 7.23 -4.53 2.47
N GLY A 98 6.25 -4.74 1.60
CA GLY A 98 5.59 -3.67 0.85
C GLY A 98 4.98 -2.61 1.75
N GLN A 99 4.33 -3.02 2.83
CA GLN A 99 3.78 -2.07 3.80
C GLN A 99 4.86 -1.19 4.42
N ILE A 100 5.96 -1.81 4.88
CA ILE A 100 7.07 -1.11 5.55
C ILE A 100 7.73 -0.12 4.59
N ILE A 101 8.13 -0.59 3.41
CA ILE A 101 8.80 0.25 2.41
C ILE A 101 7.85 1.34 1.91
N GLY A 102 6.63 0.96 1.57
CA GLY A 102 5.63 1.85 1.02
C GLY A 102 5.35 3.00 1.97
N LEU A 103 5.00 2.69 3.23
CA LEU A 103 4.65 3.71 4.23
C LEU A 103 5.79 4.68 4.48
N GLU A 104 7.04 4.22 4.49
CA GLU A 104 8.15 5.15 4.69
C GLU A 104 8.44 5.97 3.44
N TRP A 105 8.49 5.34 2.27
CA TRP A 105 8.84 6.00 1.01
C TRP A 105 7.83 7.09 0.61
N SER A 106 6.55 6.88 0.93
CA SER A 106 5.46 7.79 0.60
C SER A 106 5.39 9.03 1.49
N ARG A 107 6.24 9.14 2.52
CA ARG A 107 6.34 10.34 3.35
C ARG A 107 7.01 11.47 2.58
N GLU A 108 6.91 12.68 3.12
CA GLU A 108 7.56 13.85 2.55
C GLU A 108 9.07 13.63 2.36
N ARG A 109 9.62 14.18 1.27
CA ARG A 109 10.99 13.89 0.81
C ARG A 109 12.07 14.20 1.86
N ASN A 110 11.87 15.25 2.64
CA ASN A 110 12.73 15.76 3.70
C ASN A 110 12.59 14.97 5.02
N VAL A 111 11.60 14.09 5.14
CA VAL A 111 11.33 13.32 6.36
C VAL A 111 11.61 11.83 6.15
N ARG A 112 11.33 11.30 4.96
CA ARG A 112 11.49 9.87 4.66
C ARG A 112 12.93 9.40 4.76
N LYS A 113 13.12 8.22 5.32
CA LYS A 113 14.39 7.49 5.43
C LYS A 113 14.64 6.57 4.24
N ILE A 114 13.57 6.11 3.58
CA ILE A 114 13.64 5.29 2.35
C ILE A 114 13.35 6.19 1.16
N THR A 115 14.34 6.35 0.29
CA THR A 115 14.26 7.22 -0.88
C THR A 115 13.93 6.43 -2.15
N THR A 116 13.62 7.14 -3.24
CA THR A 116 13.46 6.52 -4.56
C THR A 116 14.76 5.84 -5.05
N ALA A 117 15.93 6.30 -4.60
CA ALA A 117 17.19 5.62 -4.92
C ALA A 117 17.28 4.26 -4.21
N ASP A 118 16.83 4.18 -2.96
CA ASP A 118 16.78 2.92 -2.22
C ASP A 118 15.80 1.93 -2.87
N LEU A 119 14.66 2.40 -3.40
CA LEU A 119 13.74 1.53 -4.16
C LEU A 119 14.40 0.87 -5.37
N LYS A 120 15.28 1.60 -6.09
CA LYS A 120 16.04 1.04 -7.21
C LYS A 120 16.99 -0.05 -6.74
N VAL A 121 17.71 0.21 -5.64
CA VAL A 121 18.61 -0.78 -5.02
C VAL A 121 17.83 -2.02 -4.59
N PHE A 122 16.67 -1.85 -3.94
CA PHE A 122 15.81 -2.95 -3.54
C PHE A 122 15.31 -3.76 -4.73
N SER A 123 14.91 -3.12 -5.85
CA SER A 123 14.53 -3.82 -7.08
C SER A 123 15.68 -4.70 -7.59
N THR A 124 16.89 -4.13 -7.68
CA THR A 124 18.08 -4.88 -8.11
C THR A 124 18.39 -6.03 -7.16
N MET A 125 18.21 -5.85 -5.84
CA MET A 125 18.39 -6.93 -4.87
C MET A 125 17.38 -8.07 -5.06
N LEU A 126 16.12 -7.77 -5.37
CA LEU A 126 15.09 -8.79 -5.66
C LEU A 126 15.37 -9.53 -6.99
N GLU A 127 15.91 -8.83 -7.97
CA GLU A 127 16.23 -9.38 -9.29
C GLU A 127 17.49 -10.27 -9.26
N ALA A 128 18.51 -9.86 -8.49
CA ALA A 128 19.82 -10.52 -8.46
C ALA A 128 19.84 -11.90 -7.77
N THR A 129 18.80 -12.26 -7.00
CA THR A 129 18.77 -13.58 -6.34
C THR A 129 18.11 -14.64 -7.22
N GLY A 130 18.70 -15.83 -7.33
CA GLY A 130 17.99 -17.00 -7.89
C GLY A 130 16.91 -17.53 -6.94
N ASP A 131 17.11 -17.33 -5.64
CA ASP A 131 16.20 -17.68 -4.54
C ASP A 131 15.35 -16.45 -4.16
N THR A 132 14.05 -16.54 -4.40
CA THR A 132 13.13 -15.41 -4.23
C THR A 132 12.93 -15.04 -2.77
N LEU A 133 12.81 -16.05 -1.90
CA LEU A 133 12.60 -15.86 -0.47
C LEU A 133 13.80 -15.15 0.17
N ARG A 134 15.01 -15.58 -0.17
CA ARG A 134 16.25 -14.95 0.27
C ARG A 134 16.39 -13.52 -0.24
N GLY A 135 15.91 -13.23 -1.46
CA GLY A 135 15.86 -11.87 -2.00
C GLY A 135 14.98 -10.95 -1.15
N VAL A 136 13.77 -11.40 -0.81
CA VAL A 136 12.84 -10.66 0.06
C VAL A 136 13.44 -10.42 1.45
N ASP A 137 14.08 -11.44 2.05
CA ASP A 137 14.71 -11.31 3.37
C ASP A 137 15.86 -10.29 3.39
N ARG A 138 16.66 -10.23 2.31
CA ARG A 138 17.72 -9.22 2.18
C ARG A 138 17.16 -7.81 2.08
N VAL A 139 16.08 -7.62 1.32
CA VAL A 139 15.44 -6.31 1.20
C VAL A 139 14.78 -5.90 2.51
N ASP A 140 14.12 -6.81 3.23
CA ASP A 140 13.58 -6.53 4.56
C ASP A 140 14.67 -6.07 5.54
N ALA A 141 15.81 -6.77 5.58
CA ALA A 141 16.94 -6.37 6.41
C ALA A 141 17.47 -4.97 6.02
N ALA A 142 17.62 -4.69 4.73
CA ALA A 142 18.10 -3.39 4.25
C ALA A 142 17.11 -2.25 4.55
N ALA A 143 15.81 -2.48 4.35
CA ALA A 143 14.76 -1.52 4.68
C ALA A 143 14.75 -1.21 6.19
N ARG A 144 14.83 -2.24 7.04
CA ARG A 144 14.91 -2.07 8.51
C ARG A 144 16.16 -1.29 8.94
N ALA A 145 17.31 -1.55 8.32
CA ALA A 145 18.53 -0.80 8.61
C ALA A 145 18.35 0.70 8.34
N LYS A 146 17.68 1.06 7.24
CA LYS A 146 17.34 2.47 6.94
C LYS A 146 16.41 3.07 7.98
N LEU A 147 15.41 2.33 8.45
CA LEU A 147 14.48 2.82 9.48
C LEU A 147 15.13 3.00 10.85
N GLY A 148 16.10 2.13 11.19
CA GLY A 148 16.85 2.16 12.44
C GLY A 148 18.00 3.16 12.47
N ALA A 149 18.50 3.61 11.32
CA ALA A 149 19.50 4.67 11.24
C ALA A 149 18.91 5.98 11.83
N ARG A 150 19.64 6.56 12.79
CA ARG A 150 19.33 7.84 13.42
C ARG A 150 20.06 8.96 12.69
#